data_AF-A0A3M2DWG5-F1
#
_entry.id   AF-A0A3M2DWG5-F1
#
_cell.length_a   1.000
_cell.length_b   1.000
_cell.length_c   1.000
_cell.angle_alpha   90.00
_cell.angle_beta   90.00
_cell.angle_gamma   90.00
#
_symmetry.space_group_name_H-M   'P 1'
#
loop_
_entity.id
_entity.type
_entity.pdbx_description
1 polymer ?
#
loop_
_entity_poly.entity_id
_entity_poly.type
_entity_poly.pdbx_seq_one_letter_code
_entity_poly.pdbx_strand_id
1 'polypeptide(L)'
;MSATRLACLLLACAAVGCAEKRSVRCAEVCTRERDCGDEREVEPRPDRGECIRQCNELERTADGRELVAAHARCVRQAADCAAVLACP
;
A
#
# COMPACT_ATOMS: atom_id res chain seq x y z
N MET A 1 -8.93 -14.26 47.84
CA MET A 1 -9.05 -14.00 46.38
C MET A 1 -7.93 -13.05 46.01
N SER A 2 -6.84 -13.58 45.45
CA SER A 2 -5.53 -12.91 45.42
C SER A 2 -5.44 -11.81 44.37
N ALA A 3 -5.00 -10.62 44.80
CA ALA A 3 -4.76 -9.42 44.00
C ALA A 3 -3.82 -9.65 42.79
N THR A 4 -3.03 -10.73 42.82
CA THR A 4 -2.15 -11.18 41.74
C THR A 4 -2.88 -11.57 40.45
N ARG A 5 -4.17 -11.93 40.50
CA ARG A 5 -4.93 -12.32 39.29
C ARG A 5 -5.43 -11.13 38.46
N LEU A 6 -5.61 -9.95 39.07
CA LEU A 6 -6.06 -8.75 38.36
C LEU A 6 -4.95 -8.07 37.57
N ALA A 7 -3.69 -8.18 38.02
CA ALA A 7 -2.55 -7.54 37.35
C ALA A 7 -2.23 -8.13 35.97
N CYS A 8 -2.45 -9.44 35.77
CA CYS A 8 -2.19 -10.08 34.49
C CYS A 8 -3.23 -9.76 33.40
N LEU A 9 -4.43 -9.29 33.77
CA LEU A 9 -5.49 -8.99 32.81
C LEU A 9 -5.35 -7.59 32.17
N LEU A 10 -4.60 -6.68 32.80
CA LEU A 10 -4.40 -5.32 32.28
C LEU A 10 -3.25 -5.24 31.26
N LEU A 11 -2.35 -6.23 31.19
CA LEU A 11 -1.20 -6.21 30.28
C LEU A 11 -1.49 -6.72 28.86
N ALA A 12 -2.65 -7.34 28.63
CA ALA A 12 -2.98 -7.98 27.35
C ALA A 12 -3.56 -7.04 26.28
N CYS A 13 -3.92 -5.80 26.62
CA CYS A 13 -4.56 -4.86 25.69
C CYS A 13 -3.61 -3.90 24.97
N ALA A 14 -2.30 -3.94 25.24
CA ALA A 14 -1.34 -2.98 24.67
C ALA A 14 -0.79 -3.37 23.27
N ALA A 15 -1.15 -4.55 22.75
CA ALA A 15 -0.58 -5.07 21.50
C ALA A 15 -1.51 -4.94 20.27
N VAL A 16 -2.62 -4.20 20.34
CA VAL A 16 -3.32 -3.73 19.13
C VAL A 16 -2.62 -2.44 18.66
N GLY A 17 -1.31 -2.53 18.50
CA GLY A 17 -0.51 -1.47 17.89
C GLY A 17 -0.83 -1.44 16.40
N CYS A 18 -1.49 -0.36 15.98
CA CYS A 18 -1.51 0.21 14.62
C CYS A 18 -1.07 -0.73 13.48
N ALA A 19 -1.79 -1.82 13.23
CA ALA A 19 -1.74 -2.45 11.93
C ALA A 19 -2.49 -1.51 10.99
N GLU A 20 -1.79 -0.51 10.47
CA GLU A 20 -2.29 0.38 9.43
C GLU A 20 -2.89 -0.51 8.34
N LYS A 21 -4.20 -0.38 8.10
CA LYS A 21 -4.92 -1.19 7.12
C LYS A 21 -4.23 -0.98 5.77
N ARG A 22 -3.37 -1.92 5.38
CA ARG A 22 -2.66 -1.85 4.10
C ARG A 22 -3.70 -1.85 2.99
N SER A 23 -3.68 -0.83 2.15
CA SER A 23 -4.60 -0.71 1.03
C SER A 23 -4.38 -1.83 0.03
N VAL A 24 -5.41 -2.67 -0.17
CA VAL A 24 -5.40 -3.74 -1.17
C VAL A 24 -5.19 -3.15 -2.57
N ARG A 25 -5.78 -1.98 -2.83
CA ARG A 25 -5.62 -1.25 -4.10
C ARG A 25 -4.17 -0.89 -4.36
N CYS A 26 -3.47 -0.29 -3.39
CA CYS A 26 -2.05 0.03 -3.53
C CYS A 26 -1.20 -1.22 -3.75
N ALA A 27 -1.52 -2.32 -3.06
CA ALA A 27 -0.82 -3.58 -3.26
C ALA A 27 -0.99 -4.13 -4.69
N GLU A 28 -2.21 -4.08 -5.25
CA GLU A 28 -2.49 -4.52 -6.61
C GLU A 28 -1.80 -3.65 -7.67
N VAL A 29 -1.93 -2.33 -7.57
CA VAL A 29 -1.33 -1.35 -8.50
C VAL A 29 0.19 -1.50 -8.53
N CYS A 30 0.85 -1.40 -7.37
CA CYS A 30 2.31 -1.50 -7.28
C CYS A 30 2.84 -2.88 -7.70
N THR A 31 2.04 -3.95 -7.56
CA THR A 31 2.43 -5.27 -8.09
C THR A 31 2.42 -5.24 -9.62
N ARG A 32 1.35 -4.73 -10.22
CA ARG A 32 1.20 -4.67 -11.67
C ARG A 32 2.23 -3.75 -12.34
N GLU A 33 2.51 -2.60 -11.74
CA GLU A 33 3.53 -1.66 -12.24
C GLU A 33 4.93 -2.26 -12.18
N ARG A 34 5.25 -2.95 -11.08
CA ARG A 34 6.52 -3.68 -10.95
C ARG A 34 6.63 -4.80 -11.99
N ASP A 35 5.56 -5.58 -12.17
CA ASP A 35 5.56 -6.69 -13.13
C ASP A 35 5.67 -6.19 -14.58
N CYS A 36 5.31 -4.92 -14.83
CA CYS A 36 5.52 -4.22 -16.09
C CYS A 36 6.85 -3.46 -16.19
N GLY A 37 7.70 -3.52 -15.16
CA GLY A 37 9.04 -2.98 -15.23
C GLY A 37 9.96 -3.84 -16.08
N ASP A 38 10.47 -3.23 -17.15
CA ASP A 38 11.49 -3.81 -18.01
C ASP A 38 12.82 -3.86 -17.26
N GLU A 39 13.58 -4.96 -17.37
CA GLU A 39 14.93 -5.12 -16.79
C GLU A 39 15.96 -4.14 -17.39
N ARG A 40 15.52 -3.28 -18.31
CA ARG A 40 16.33 -2.39 -19.14
C ARG A 40 16.35 -0.92 -18.69
N GLU A 41 15.65 -0.57 -17.62
CA GLU A 41 15.70 0.79 -17.09
C GLU A 41 16.94 1.04 -16.23
N VAL A 42 17.62 2.16 -16.54
CA VAL A 42 18.85 2.63 -15.91
C VAL A 42 18.57 3.42 -14.61
N GLU A 43 17.29 3.74 -14.34
CA GLU A 43 16.84 4.50 -13.17
C GLU A 43 16.27 3.58 -12.07
N PRO A 44 16.52 3.87 -10.78
CA PRO A 44 15.98 3.07 -9.70
C PRO A 44 14.47 3.30 -9.55
N ARG A 45 13.65 2.36 -10.02
CA ARG A 45 12.23 2.31 -9.63
C ARG A 45 12.13 2.00 -8.13
N PRO A 46 11.16 2.61 -7.41
CA PRO A 46 10.91 2.24 -6.03
C PRO A 46 10.59 0.76 -5.94
N ASP A 47 11.15 0.09 -4.93
CA ASP A 47 10.80 -1.30 -4.67
C ASP A 47 9.29 -1.40 -4.36
N ARG A 48 8.70 -2.58 -4.56
CA ARG A 48 7.25 -2.78 -4.36
C ARG A 48 6.79 -2.34 -2.97
N GLY A 49 7.59 -2.57 -1.93
CA GLY A 49 7.27 -2.16 -0.57
C GLY A 49 7.26 -0.64 -0.43
N GLU A 50 8.23 0.03 -1.02
CA GLU A 50 8.29 1.49 -1.08
C GLU A 50 7.10 2.09 -1.86
N CYS A 51 6.77 1.54 -3.04
CA CYS A 51 5.59 1.97 -3.80
C CYS A 51 4.31 1.84 -2.95
N ILE A 52 4.11 0.71 -2.28
CA ILE A 52 2.94 0.50 -1.42
C ILE A 52 2.91 1.50 -0.27
N ARG A 53 4.06 1.78 0.35
CA ARG A 53 4.15 2.77 1.45
C ARG A 53 3.74 4.15 0.98
N GLN A 54 4.30 4.63 -0.14
CA GLN A 54 3.99 5.95 -0.70
C GLN A 54 2.52 6.05 -1.14
N CYS A 55 1.98 5.01 -1.77
CA CYS A 55 0.58 4.96 -2.16
C CYS A 55 -0.37 5.02 -0.94
N ASN A 56 -0.07 4.27 0.14
CA ASN A 56 -0.85 4.35 1.37
C ASN A 56 -0.78 5.75 2.01
N GLU A 57 0.39 6.40 1.96
CA GLU A 57 0.56 7.76 2.46
C GLU A 57 -0.29 8.77 1.68
N LEU A 58 -0.37 8.63 0.36
CA LEU A 58 -1.27 9.44 -0.48
C LEU A 58 -2.75 9.20 -0.13
N GLU A 59 -3.17 7.96 0.11
CA GLU A 59 -4.57 7.66 0.48
C GLU A 59 -4.99 8.25 1.86
N ARG A 60 -4.06 8.82 2.64
CA ARG A 60 -4.41 9.51 3.89
C ARG A 60 -5.13 10.85 3.65
N THR A 61 -4.88 11.52 2.51
CA THR A 61 -5.54 12.80 2.16
C THR A 61 -6.75 12.56 1.25
N ALA A 62 -7.68 13.52 1.19
CA ALA A 62 -8.84 13.41 0.30
C ALA A 62 -8.41 13.41 -1.17
N ASP A 63 -7.62 14.40 -1.57
CA ASP A 63 -7.09 14.55 -2.91
C ASP A 63 -6.24 13.35 -3.31
N GLY A 64 -5.38 12.86 -2.40
CA GLY A 64 -4.55 11.69 -2.66
C GLY A 64 -5.36 10.39 -2.85
N ARG A 65 -6.50 10.23 -2.16
CA ARG A 65 -7.42 9.11 -2.44
C ARG A 65 -8.02 9.17 -3.83
N GLU A 66 -8.37 10.37 -4.30
CA GLU A 66 -8.92 10.55 -5.65
C GLU A 66 -7.88 10.26 -6.71
N LEU A 67 -6.65 10.76 -6.52
CA LEU A 67 -5.51 10.47 -7.40
C LEU A 67 -5.21 8.96 -7.46
N VAL A 68 -5.08 8.29 -6.30
CA VAL A 68 -4.84 6.85 -6.26
C VAL A 68 -6.00 6.07 -6.87
N ALA A 69 -7.25 6.50 -6.69
CA ALA A 69 -8.40 5.85 -7.30
C ALA A 69 -8.44 6.01 -8.82
N ALA A 70 -8.04 7.16 -9.36
CA ALA A 70 -7.93 7.43 -10.78
C ALA A 70 -6.81 6.60 -11.42
N HIS A 71 -5.62 6.64 -10.82
CA HIS A 71 -4.47 5.84 -11.25
C HIS A 71 -4.79 4.34 -11.24
N ALA A 72 -5.34 3.83 -10.14
CA ALA A 72 -5.74 2.43 -10.03
C ALA A 72 -6.81 2.02 -11.03
N ARG A 73 -7.64 2.95 -11.51
CA ARG A 73 -8.60 2.67 -12.58
C ARG A 73 -7.88 2.54 -13.91
N CYS A 74 -6.95 3.46 -14.22
CA CYS A 74 -6.14 3.38 -15.43
C CYS A 74 -5.34 2.07 -15.48
N VAL A 75 -4.57 1.77 -14.43
CA VAL A 75 -3.71 0.58 -14.37
C VAL A 75 -4.49 -0.72 -14.53
N ARG A 76 -5.72 -0.80 -13.99
CA ARG A 76 -6.60 -1.98 -14.16
C ARG A 76 -7.16 -2.14 -15.57
N GLN A 77 -7.35 -1.03 -16.29
CA GLN A 77 -7.92 -1.02 -17.63
C GLN A 77 -6.86 -1.12 -18.74
N ALA A 78 -5.60 -0.83 -18.41
CA ALA A 78 -4.48 -0.93 -19.34
C ALA A 78 -4.38 -2.34 -19.95
N ALA A 79 -4.25 -2.42 -21.28
CA ALA A 79 -4.20 -3.68 -22.02
C ALA A 79 -2.82 -4.35 -21.99
N ASP A 80 -1.77 -3.55 -21.86
CA ASP A 80 -0.37 -3.98 -21.88
C ASP A 80 0.48 -3.11 -20.95
N CYS A 81 1.77 -3.45 -20.84
CA CYS A 81 2.68 -2.74 -19.95
C CYS A 81 3.02 -1.32 -20.42
N ALA A 82 2.99 -1.03 -21.73
CA ALA A 82 3.16 0.35 -22.19
C ALA A 82 2.01 1.23 -21.71
N ALA A 83 0.78 0.70 -21.73
CA ALA A 83 -0.40 1.39 -21.20
C ALA A 83 -0.36 1.52 -19.67
N VAL A 84 0.16 0.53 -18.93
CA VAL A 84 0.34 0.64 -17.46
C VAL A 84 1.32 1.75 -17.11
N LEU A 85 2.46 1.82 -17.81
CA LEU A 85 3.49 2.83 -17.55
C LEU A 85 3.10 4.23 -18.01
N ALA A 86 2.05 4.37 -18.80
CA ALA A 86 1.48 5.65 -19.24
C ALA A 86 0.36 6.17 -18.31
N CYS A 87 0.00 5.43 -17.26
CA CYS A 87 -1.04 5.84 -16.33
C CYS A 87 -0.57 7.00 -15.42
N PRO A 88 -1.46 8.00 -15.16
CA PRO A 88 -1.13 9.22 -14.43
C PRO A 88 -1.10 9.05 -12.90
#